data_AF-A0AAV4FRI3-F1
#
_entry.id   AF-A0AAV4FRI3-F1
#
_cell.length_a   1.000
_cell.length_b   1.000
_cell.length_c   1.000
_cell.angle_alpha   90.00
_cell.angle_beta   90.00
_cell.angle_gamma   90.00
#
_symmetry.space_group_name_H-M   'P 1'
#
loop_
_entity.id
_entity.type
_entity.pdbx_description
1 polymer ?
#
loop_
_entity_poly.entity_id
_entity_poly.type
_entity_poly.pdbx_seq_one_letter_code
_entity_poly.pdbx_strand_id
1 'polypeptide(L)'
;MLYSMQWGKDVSEEWLSSFILSFLQSLCVVDPFKVLIFSFLASLFLRKTKSIGVEHLDVRNISEINRQYGVKENPPREIVSFVSPLSDEELQVLTLRRRVQVMVRNTIRELLVHTVFLVIVCSLCYCNRSNNDFRMFDIIHTDLVQSKVEIPVGSDLLDTQKRYFSQVQTIDQYYEFLEGVLTPWLFPAKNWRGESLVAEDRQFTAVPDLYRLGAPRLRQLRMKPDDCASKKVPFTLDCVSDYSIRTEETAEFCVGWNNQPCPQIDQLRVTAGAWYFRNAIDIWGIPIAGHYDTYGGGGYISNLDINLMVAKAITKELKEQFWIDRQTRAVFLEFTLYCANTNRFAYVILLAEFPPSGGVIPFIK
;
A
#
# COMPACT_ATOMS: atom_id res chain seq x y z
N MET A 1 -20.32 -8.48 -18.08
CA MET A 1 -19.81 -7.28 -17.38
C MET A 1 -20.83 -6.66 -16.42
N LEU A 2 -22.10 -6.44 -16.78
CA LEU A 2 -23.09 -5.89 -15.83
C LEU A 2 -23.38 -6.80 -14.62
N TYR A 3 -23.39 -8.12 -14.82
CA TYR A 3 -23.61 -9.08 -13.72
C TYR A 3 -22.44 -9.19 -12.75
N SER A 4 -21.20 -9.00 -13.21
CA SER A 4 -20.01 -9.15 -12.36
C SER A 4 -19.79 -7.99 -11.38
N MET A 5 -20.48 -6.85 -11.55
CA MET A 5 -20.42 -5.72 -10.61
C MET A 5 -21.28 -5.93 -9.36
N GLN A 6 -22.18 -6.92 -9.35
CA GLN A 6 -23.00 -7.27 -8.19
C GLN A 6 -22.41 -8.41 -7.36
N TRP A 7 -21.32 -9.03 -7.82
CA TRP A 7 -20.72 -10.18 -7.16
C TRP A 7 -19.78 -9.75 -6.03
N GLY A 8 -19.90 -10.41 -4.88
CA GLY A 8 -18.94 -10.31 -3.78
C GLY A 8 -17.62 -11.02 -4.11
N LYS A 9 -16.64 -10.93 -3.19
CA LYS A 9 -15.31 -11.55 -3.35
C LYS A 9 -15.44 -13.06 -3.63
N ASP A 10 -16.15 -13.78 -2.78
CA ASP A 10 -16.21 -15.24 -2.84
C ASP A 10 -16.87 -15.73 -4.14
N VAL A 11 -17.97 -15.09 -4.56
CA VAL A 11 -18.67 -15.40 -5.82
C VAL A 11 -17.79 -15.09 -7.04
N SER A 12 -16.98 -14.04 -6.97
CA SER A 12 -16.05 -13.68 -8.04
C SER A 12 -14.90 -14.68 -8.15
N GLU A 13 -14.37 -15.17 -7.02
CA GLU A 13 -13.32 -16.20 -6.98
C GLU A 13 -13.84 -17.55 -7.50
N GLU A 14 -15.05 -17.96 -7.11
CA GLU A 14 -15.70 -19.17 -7.62
C GLU A 14 -15.99 -19.09 -9.12
N TRP A 15 -16.48 -17.95 -9.60
CA TRP A 15 -16.73 -17.76 -11.03
C TRP A 15 -15.43 -17.80 -11.83
N LEU A 16 -14.38 -17.12 -11.36
CA LEU A 16 -13.09 -17.08 -12.04
C LEU A 16 -12.43 -18.47 -12.09
N SER A 17 -12.44 -19.20 -10.98
CA SER A 17 -11.93 -20.57 -10.93
C SER A 17 -12.73 -21.49 -11.84
N SER A 18 -14.06 -21.39 -11.86
CA SER A 18 -14.93 -22.14 -12.77
C SER A 18 -14.65 -21.83 -14.25
N PHE A 19 -14.38 -20.56 -14.58
CA PHE A 19 -14.01 -20.15 -15.93
C PHE A 19 -12.65 -20.72 -16.34
N ILE A 20 -11.63 -20.59 -15.48
CA ILE A 20 -10.28 -21.12 -15.74
C ILE A 20 -10.32 -22.65 -15.89
N LEU A 21 -11.02 -23.34 -15.00
CA LEU A 21 -11.18 -24.79 -15.07
C LEU A 21 -11.91 -25.23 -16.33
N SER A 22 -12.99 -24.54 -16.71
CA SER A 22 -13.72 -24.84 -17.96
C SER A 22 -12.86 -24.62 -19.20
N PHE A 23 -12.03 -23.56 -19.20
CA PHE A 23 -11.09 -23.29 -20.27
C PHE A 23 -10.01 -24.40 -20.37
N LEU A 24 -9.41 -24.78 -19.24
CA LEU A 24 -8.41 -25.85 -19.18
C LEU A 24 -8.99 -27.21 -19.59
N GLN A 25 -10.21 -27.51 -19.14
CA GLN A 25 -10.94 -28.70 -19.56
C GLN A 25 -11.14 -28.71 -21.08
N SER A 26 -11.55 -27.58 -21.67
CA SER A 26 -11.72 -27.50 -23.12
C SER A 26 -10.41 -27.74 -23.85
N LEU A 27 -9.35 -27.02 -23.46
CA LEU A 27 -8.06 -27.03 -24.13
C LEU A 27 -7.34 -28.38 -24.01
N CYS A 28 -7.32 -28.98 -22.83
CA CYS A 28 -6.54 -30.19 -22.55
C CYS A 28 -7.29 -31.50 -22.84
N VAL A 29 -8.63 -31.50 -22.76
CA VAL A 29 -9.43 -32.72 -22.85
C VAL A 29 -10.36 -32.68 -24.05
N VAL A 30 -11.24 -31.68 -24.11
CA VAL A 30 -12.34 -31.66 -25.09
C VAL A 30 -11.82 -31.49 -26.52
N ASP A 31 -10.91 -30.55 -26.73
CA ASP A 31 -10.42 -30.24 -28.08
C ASP A 31 -9.51 -31.34 -28.65
N PRO A 32 -8.55 -31.92 -27.91
CA PRO A 32 -7.82 -33.11 -28.35
C PRO A 32 -8.74 -34.31 -28.63
N PHE A 33 -9.76 -34.52 -27.79
CA PHE A 33 -10.73 -35.60 -27.99
C PHE A 33 -11.57 -35.39 -29.26
N LYS A 34 -12.04 -34.16 -29.53
CA LYS A 34 -12.71 -33.80 -30.79
C LYS A 34 -11.81 -34.12 -31.99
N VAL A 35 -10.53 -33.77 -31.94
CA VAL A 35 -9.58 -34.04 -33.04
C VAL A 35 -9.42 -35.54 -33.28
N LEU A 36 -9.37 -36.36 -32.22
CA LEU A 36 -9.33 -37.81 -32.35
C LEU A 36 -10.59 -38.37 -33.02
N ILE A 37 -11.77 -37.89 -32.62
CA ILE A 37 -13.04 -38.28 -33.26
C ILE A 37 -13.06 -37.88 -34.73
N PHE A 38 -12.70 -36.63 -35.05
CA PHE A 38 -12.65 -36.17 -36.44
C PHE A 38 -11.64 -36.96 -37.26
N SER A 39 -10.49 -37.31 -36.69
CA SER A 39 -9.47 -38.13 -37.36
C SER A 39 -9.97 -39.55 -37.61
N PHE A 40 -10.68 -40.14 -36.65
CA PHE A 40 -11.30 -41.45 -36.78
C PHE A 40 -12.40 -41.46 -37.85
N LEU A 41 -13.32 -40.49 -37.81
CA LEU A 41 -14.37 -40.32 -38.81
C LEU A 41 -13.77 -40.07 -40.20
N ALA A 42 -12.77 -39.20 -40.30
CA ALA A 42 -12.01 -38.97 -41.53
C ALA A 42 -11.39 -40.27 -42.04
N SER A 43 -10.80 -41.11 -41.18
CA SER A 43 -10.23 -42.39 -41.62
C SER A 43 -11.26 -43.40 -42.14
N LEU A 44 -12.49 -43.37 -41.60
CA LEU A 44 -13.59 -44.25 -42.02
C LEU A 44 -14.25 -43.78 -43.31
N PHE A 45 -14.48 -42.47 -43.46
CA PHE A 45 -15.18 -41.87 -44.60
C PHE A 45 -14.24 -41.45 -45.75
N LEU A 46 -13.03 -40.97 -45.46
CA LEU A 46 -11.97 -40.72 -46.45
C LEU A 46 -11.11 -41.98 -46.63
N ARG A 47 -11.79 -43.11 -46.84
CA ARG A 47 -11.17 -44.38 -47.21
C ARG A 47 -10.50 -44.18 -48.58
N LYS A 48 -9.23 -43.79 -48.57
CA LYS A 48 -8.25 -43.80 -49.66
C LYS A 48 -8.89 -43.73 -51.06
N THR A 49 -9.26 -42.53 -51.53
CA THR A 49 -9.31 -42.30 -52.98
C THR A 49 -7.89 -42.55 -53.48
N LYS A 50 -7.77 -43.60 -54.29
CA LYS A 50 -6.57 -44.01 -55.03
C LYS A 50 -5.85 -42.75 -55.51
N SER A 51 -4.54 -42.65 -55.24
CA SER A 51 -3.74 -41.54 -55.76
C SER A 51 -4.07 -41.37 -57.23
N ILE A 52 -4.52 -40.17 -57.60
CA ILE A 52 -4.45 -39.69 -58.97
C ILE A 52 -2.96 -39.58 -59.26
N GLY A 53 -2.36 -40.72 -59.60
CA GLY A 53 -1.08 -40.76 -60.28
C GLY A 53 -1.34 -40.13 -61.63
N VAL A 54 -0.58 -39.08 -61.90
CA VAL A 54 -0.64 -38.30 -63.14
C VAL A 54 -0.85 -39.24 -64.32
N GLU A 55 -2.05 -39.13 -64.88
CA GLU A 55 -2.49 -39.82 -66.06
C GLU A 55 -1.56 -39.47 -67.24
N HIS A 56 -1.26 -40.50 -68.02
CA HIS A 56 -0.74 -40.49 -69.38
C HIS A 56 0.75 -40.17 -69.60
N LEU A 57 1.59 -41.14 -69.25
CA LEU A 57 2.67 -41.53 -70.15
C LEU A 57 2.39 -42.94 -70.65
N ASP A 58 2.05 -43.06 -71.94
CA ASP A 58 1.81 -44.35 -72.58
C ASP A 58 3.14 -45.11 -72.69
N VAL A 59 3.33 -46.07 -71.79
CA VAL A 59 4.54 -46.88 -71.67
C VAL A 59 4.82 -47.65 -72.97
N ARG A 60 3.81 -47.90 -73.81
CA ARG A 60 4.00 -48.52 -75.14
C ARG A 60 4.80 -47.62 -76.09
N ASN A 61 4.47 -46.33 -76.17
CA ASN A 61 5.20 -45.37 -77.02
C ASN A 61 6.67 -45.27 -76.60
N ILE A 62 6.95 -45.27 -75.29
CA ILE A 62 8.31 -45.20 -74.75
C ILE A 62 9.08 -46.51 -75.03
N SER A 63 8.41 -47.66 -74.94
CA SER A 63 9.02 -48.97 -75.25
C SER A 63 9.34 -49.15 -76.74
N GLU A 64 8.50 -48.62 -77.65
CA GLU A 64 8.75 -48.66 -79.09
C GLU A 64 9.90 -47.74 -79.50
N ILE A 65 9.98 -46.54 -78.91
CA ILE A 65 11.10 -45.61 -79.11
C ILE A 65 12.41 -46.22 -78.57
N ASN A 66 12.41 -46.81 -77.37
CA ASN A 66 13.60 -47.47 -76.80
C ASN A 66 14.05 -48.68 -77.64
N ARG A 67 13.11 -49.41 -78.26
CA ARG A 67 13.41 -50.51 -79.19
C ARG A 67 13.98 -50.00 -80.52
N GLN A 68 13.52 -48.85 -81.01
CA GLN A 68 14.05 -48.21 -82.21
C GLN A 68 15.49 -47.71 -82.04
N TYR A 69 15.88 -47.32 -80.82
CA TYR A 69 17.23 -46.85 -80.50
C TYR A 69 18.12 -47.88 -79.79
N GLY A 70 17.68 -49.14 -79.66
CA GLY A 70 18.52 -50.26 -79.20
C GLY A 70 18.95 -50.21 -77.73
N VAL A 71 18.19 -49.54 -76.86
CA VAL A 71 18.54 -49.39 -75.45
C VAL A 71 18.12 -50.64 -74.67
N LYS A 72 19.09 -51.42 -74.15
CA LYS A 72 18.83 -52.52 -73.20
C LYS A 72 18.54 -51.95 -71.81
N GLU A 73 17.35 -52.23 -71.28
CA GLU A 73 16.92 -51.80 -69.96
C GLU A 73 17.68 -52.53 -68.84
N ASN A 74 18.35 -51.76 -67.98
CA ASN A 74 18.62 -52.13 -66.59
C ASN A 74 17.82 -51.13 -65.72
N PRO A 75 16.91 -51.56 -64.83
CA PRO A 75 16.06 -50.62 -64.11
C PRO A 75 16.88 -49.87 -63.05
N PRO A 76 16.88 -48.53 -63.00
CA PRO A 76 17.54 -47.82 -61.92
C PRO A 76 16.61 -47.69 -60.71
N ARG A 77 17.21 -48.03 -59.58
CA ARG A 77 16.88 -47.73 -58.18
C ARG A 77 15.98 -46.51 -57.96
N GLU A 78 15.04 -46.70 -57.02
CA GLU A 78 14.39 -45.70 -56.16
C GLU A 78 14.30 -44.28 -56.72
N ILE A 79 13.08 -43.89 -57.06
CA ILE A 79 12.68 -42.52 -57.38
C ILE A 79 12.88 -41.66 -56.12
N VAL A 80 14.12 -41.22 -55.89
CA VAL A 80 14.41 -40.10 -55.01
C VAL A 80 14.01 -38.87 -55.80
N SER A 81 12.95 -38.20 -55.36
CA SER A 81 12.52 -36.93 -55.94
C SER A 81 13.63 -35.88 -55.70
N PHE A 82 14.54 -35.73 -56.65
CA PHE A 82 15.46 -34.61 -56.67
C PHE A 82 14.68 -33.36 -57.05
N VAL A 83 14.25 -32.62 -56.03
CA VAL A 83 13.92 -31.20 -56.21
C VAL A 83 15.23 -30.49 -56.53
N SER A 84 15.27 -29.68 -57.60
CA SER A 84 16.43 -28.86 -57.93
C SER A 84 16.86 -28.02 -56.70
N PRO A 85 18.16 -27.94 -56.36
CA PRO A 85 18.60 -27.11 -55.25
C PRO A 85 18.19 -25.66 -55.51
N LEU A 86 17.59 -25.03 -54.49
CA LEU A 86 17.20 -23.62 -54.53
C LEU A 86 18.40 -22.74 -54.92
N SER A 87 18.16 -21.68 -55.70
CA SER A 87 19.20 -20.70 -55.99
C SER A 87 19.64 -19.98 -54.70
N ASP A 88 20.91 -19.55 -54.63
CA ASP A 88 21.46 -18.90 -53.43
C ASP A 88 20.66 -17.65 -53.02
N GLU A 89 20.08 -16.94 -53.99
CA GLU A 89 19.21 -15.78 -53.76
C GLU A 89 17.86 -16.19 -53.14
N GLU A 90 17.23 -17.26 -53.64
CA GLU A 90 16.00 -17.80 -53.04
C GLU A 90 16.24 -18.35 -51.64
N LEU A 91 17.40 -18.99 -51.40
CA LEU A 91 17.80 -19.47 -50.08
C LEU A 91 17.97 -18.32 -49.09
N GLN A 92 18.59 -17.21 -49.51
CA GLN A 92 18.71 -16.01 -48.68
C GLN A 92 17.33 -15.41 -48.35
N VAL A 93 16.43 -15.31 -49.33
CA VAL A 93 15.06 -14.80 -49.11
C VAL A 93 14.27 -15.70 -48.13
N LEU A 94 14.36 -17.03 -48.27
CA LEU A 94 13.67 -17.95 -47.37
C LEU A 94 14.26 -17.96 -45.95
N THR A 95 15.58 -17.87 -45.81
CA THR A 95 16.23 -17.79 -44.49
C THR A 95 15.90 -16.48 -43.78
N LEU A 96 15.85 -15.35 -44.49
CA LEU A 96 15.38 -14.07 -43.96
C LEU A 96 13.91 -14.13 -43.51
N ARG A 97 13.02 -14.69 -44.35
CA ARG A 97 11.61 -14.89 -43.98
C ARG A 97 11.47 -15.74 -42.71
N ARG A 98 12.24 -16.83 -42.61
CA ARG A 98 12.24 -17.69 -41.42
C ARG A 98 12.77 -16.96 -40.18
N ARG A 99 13.83 -16.16 -40.29
CA ARG A 99 14.35 -15.35 -39.18
C ARG A 99 13.32 -14.34 -38.70
N VAL A 100 12.65 -13.63 -39.60
CA VAL A 100 11.58 -12.68 -39.27
C VAL A 100 10.42 -13.40 -38.57
N GLN A 101 9.97 -14.56 -39.08
CA GLN A 101 8.90 -15.34 -38.44
C GLN A 101 9.25 -15.78 -37.01
N VAL A 102 10.50 -16.22 -36.78
CA VAL A 102 10.97 -16.61 -35.43
C VAL A 102 11.06 -15.41 -34.50
N MET A 103 11.59 -14.27 -34.97
CA MET A 103 11.64 -13.04 -34.19
C MET A 103 10.22 -12.56 -33.83
N VAL A 104 9.32 -12.44 -34.81
CA VAL A 104 7.94 -12.02 -34.59
C VAL A 104 7.21 -12.95 -33.62
N ARG A 105 7.39 -14.28 -33.76
CA ARG A 105 6.79 -15.24 -32.82
C ARG A 105 7.31 -15.08 -31.39
N ASN A 106 8.62 -14.88 -31.23
CA ASN A 106 9.22 -14.66 -29.91
C ASN A 106 8.74 -13.33 -29.30
N THR A 107 8.75 -12.24 -30.09
CA THR A 107 8.26 -10.92 -29.66
C THR A 107 6.78 -10.95 -29.30
N ILE A 108 5.92 -11.63 -30.08
CA ILE A 108 4.49 -11.79 -29.75
C ILE A 108 4.30 -12.59 -28.47
N ARG A 109 5.08 -13.65 -28.26
CA ARG A 109 5.04 -14.45 -27.03
C ARG A 109 5.45 -13.60 -25.83
N GLU A 110 6.53 -12.82 -25.94
CA GLU A 110 6.95 -11.90 -24.89
C GLU A 110 5.88 -10.83 -24.63
N LEU A 111 5.32 -10.22 -25.68
CA LEU A 111 4.26 -9.23 -25.55
C LEU A 111 3.02 -9.78 -24.85
N LEU A 112 2.62 -11.03 -25.15
CA LEU A 112 1.51 -11.68 -24.46
C LEU A 112 1.81 -11.89 -22.97
N VAL A 113 3.01 -12.35 -22.62
CA VAL A 113 3.40 -12.53 -21.22
C VAL A 113 3.39 -11.19 -20.47
N HIS A 114 3.94 -10.13 -21.06
CA HIS A 114 3.94 -8.79 -20.45
C HIS A 114 2.53 -8.20 -20.35
N THR A 115 1.68 -8.42 -21.36
CA THR A 115 0.28 -7.97 -21.33
C THR A 115 -0.48 -8.67 -20.19
N VAL A 116 -0.33 -9.99 -20.04
CA VAL A 116 -0.95 -10.74 -18.94
C VAL A 116 -0.43 -10.26 -17.59
N PHE A 117 0.88 -10.05 -17.45
CA PHE A 117 1.47 -9.50 -16.24
C PHE A 117 0.90 -8.12 -15.90
N LEU A 118 0.80 -7.21 -16.89
CA LEU A 118 0.26 -5.88 -16.71
C LEU A 118 -1.22 -5.94 -16.29
N VAL A 119 -2.02 -6.81 -16.90
CA VAL A 119 -3.43 -7.00 -16.51
C VAL A 119 -3.53 -7.49 -15.05
N ILE A 120 -2.67 -8.41 -14.62
CA ILE A 120 -2.63 -8.86 -13.22
C ILE A 120 -2.28 -7.70 -12.29
N VAL A 121 -1.22 -6.94 -12.59
CA VAL A 121 -0.80 -5.79 -11.77
C VAL A 121 -1.91 -4.73 -11.71
N CYS A 122 -2.51 -4.36 -12.84
CA CYS A 122 -3.62 -3.40 -12.88
C CYS A 122 -4.84 -3.91 -12.10
N SER A 123 -5.17 -5.19 -12.21
CA SER A 123 -6.26 -5.80 -11.44
C SER A 123 -5.98 -5.73 -9.94
N LEU A 124 -4.76 -6.07 -9.51
CA LEU A 124 -4.37 -6.01 -8.08
C LEU A 124 -4.41 -4.57 -7.56
N CYS A 125 -3.93 -3.59 -8.32
CA CYS A 125 -4.01 -2.18 -7.94
C CYS A 125 -5.46 -1.70 -7.83
N TYR A 126 -6.32 -2.08 -8.77
CA TYR A 126 -7.72 -1.66 -8.79
C TYR A 126 -8.53 -2.33 -7.67
N CYS A 127 -8.37 -3.64 -7.45
CA CYS A 127 -9.10 -4.35 -6.40
C CYS A 127 -8.75 -3.88 -4.98
N ASN A 128 -7.50 -3.45 -4.76
CA ASN A 128 -7.06 -2.99 -3.45
C ASN A 128 -7.43 -1.53 -3.15
N ARG A 129 -7.70 -0.71 -4.17
CA ARG A 129 -8.02 0.72 -4.00
C ARG A 129 -9.52 0.96 -4.07
N SER A 130 -10.10 1.58 -3.03
CA SER A 130 -11.51 1.97 -3.02
C SER A 130 -11.68 3.48 -2.93
N ASN A 131 -12.75 4.01 -3.51
CA ASN A 131 -13.16 5.40 -3.33
C ASN A 131 -13.46 5.73 -1.86
N ASN A 132 -13.83 4.73 -1.06
CA ASN A 132 -14.10 4.90 0.37
C ASN A 132 -12.83 5.25 1.16
N ASP A 133 -11.66 4.82 0.69
CA ASP A 133 -10.38 5.13 1.35
C ASP A 133 -10.13 6.64 1.38
N PHE A 134 -10.45 7.35 0.28
CA PHE A 134 -10.34 8.80 0.20
C PHE A 134 -11.36 9.52 1.10
N ARG A 135 -12.60 9.02 1.18
CA ARG A 135 -13.64 9.62 2.03
C ARG A 135 -13.29 9.53 3.51
N MET A 136 -12.75 8.38 3.93
CA MET A 136 -12.28 8.20 5.30
C MET A 136 -11.16 9.19 5.63
N PHE A 137 -10.20 9.37 4.72
CA PHE A 137 -9.15 10.37 4.87
C PHE A 137 -9.72 11.80 4.95
N ASP A 138 -10.63 12.18 4.05
CA ASP A 138 -11.21 13.53 4.01
C ASP A 138 -11.97 13.88 5.29
N ILE A 139 -12.70 12.93 5.88
CA ILE A 139 -13.41 13.12 7.15
C ILE A 139 -12.40 13.35 8.29
N ILE A 140 -11.40 12.47 8.45
CA ILE A 140 -10.39 12.59 9.49
C ILE A 140 -9.62 13.92 9.36
N HIS A 141 -9.24 14.27 8.12
CA HIS A 141 -8.55 15.52 7.83
C HIS A 141 -9.42 16.74 8.13
N THR A 142 -10.69 16.73 7.74
CA THR A 142 -11.59 17.86 7.96
C THR A 142 -11.88 18.08 9.45
N ASP A 143 -12.06 17.01 10.22
CA ASP A 143 -12.43 17.11 11.62
C ASP A 143 -11.25 17.44 12.56
N LEU A 144 -10.05 16.94 12.25
CA LEU A 144 -8.87 17.10 13.11
C LEU A 144 -7.89 18.16 12.61
N VAL A 145 -7.71 18.29 11.30
CA VAL A 145 -6.62 19.08 10.71
C VAL A 145 -7.08 20.46 10.27
N GLN A 146 -8.16 20.53 9.49
CA GLN A 146 -8.66 21.78 8.94
C GLN A 146 -10.17 21.71 8.76
N SER A 147 -10.92 22.45 9.58
CA SER A 147 -12.35 22.58 9.34
C SER A 147 -12.64 23.32 8.05
N LYS A 148 -13.60 22.79 7.29
CA LYS A 148 -14.22 23.43 6.13
C LYS A 148 -15.28 24.47 6.51
N VAL A 149 -15.63 24.57 7.79
CA VAL A 149 -16.58 25.55 8.30
C VAL A 149 -15.85 26.86 8.58
N GLU A 150 -15.98 27.81 7.66
CA GLU A 150 -15.66 29.22 7.91
C GLU A 150 -16.60 29.71 9.03
N ILE A 151 -16.08 29.87 10.25
CA ILE A 151 -16.83 30.54 11.31
C ILE A 151 -16.95 32.01 10.89
N PRO A 152 -18.17 32.55 10.67
CA PRO A 152 -18.31 33.95 10.35
C PRO A 152 -17.77 34.79 11.51
N VAL A 153 -16.81 35.66 11.19
CA VAL A 153 -16.18 36.59 12.12
C VAL A 153 -17.27 37.50 12.68
N GLY A 154 -17.59 37.35 13.98
CA GLY A 154 -18.55 38.21 14.68
C GLY A 154 -19.67 37.54 15.48
N SER A 155 -19.64 36.23 15.73
CA SER A 155 -20.53 35.64 16.75
C SER A 155 -19.83 35.64 18.11
N ASP A 156 -20.20 36.59 18.97
CA ASP A 156 -19.83 36.69 20.40
C ASP A 156 -20.49 35.59 21.24
N LEU A 157 -20.40 34.34 20.78
CA LEU A 157 -20.65 33.17 21.62
C LEU A 157 -19.29 32.81 22.23
N LEU A 158 -19.16 33.04 23.53
CA LEU A 158 -18.06 32.68 24.43
C LEU A 158 -17.78 31.17 24.49
N ASP A 159 -17.78 30.48 23.35
CA ASP A 159 -17.42 29.08 23.23
C ASP A 159 -16.04 29.00 22.57
N THR A 160 -15.05 28.67 23.39
CA THR A 160 -13.66 28.28 23.06
C THR A 160 -13.42 28.11 21.56
N GLN A 161 -12.79 29.09 20.92
CA GLN A 161 -12.44 29.03 19.50
C GLN A 161 -11.62 27.76 19.24
N LYS A 162 -12.28 26.72 18.69
CA LYS A 162 -11.66 25.43 18.42
C LYS A 162 -10.50 25.62 17.44
N ARG A 163 -9.28 25.30 17.88
CA ARG A 163 -8.08 25.37 17.05
C ARG A 163 -7.78 24.00 16.47
N TYR A 164 -7.78 23.90 15.14
CA TYR A 164 -7.45 22.66 14.45
C TYR A 164 -5.94 22.47 14.38
N PHE A 165 -5.49 21.24 14.09
CA PHE A 165 -4.07 20.89 14.12
C PHE A 165 -3.21 21.78 13.21
N SER A 166 -3.71 22.14 12.02
CA SER A 166 -3.00 23.01 11.08
C SER A 166 -2.74 24.44 11.59
N GLN A 167 -3.48 24.88 12.61
CA GLN A 167 -3.39 26.25 13.16
C GLN A 167 -2.52 26.33 14.41
N VAL A 168 -1.98 25.20 14.88
CA VAL A 168 -1.17 25.14 16.10
C VAL A 168 0.21 25.74 15.84
N GLN A 169 0.57 26.76 16.63
CA GLN A 169 1.87 27.44 16.54
C GLN A 169 2.63 27.49 17.87
N THR A 170 1.97 27.21 19.00
CA THR A 170 2.59 27.23 20.34
C THR A 170 2.27 25.96 21.12
N ILE A 171 3.06 25.67 22.17
CA ILE A 171 2.85 24.51 23.05
C ILE A 171 1.47 24.56 23.70
N ASP A 172 1.05 25.73 24.19
CA ASP A 172 -0.27 25.90 24.81
C ASP A 172 -1.40 25.61 23.82
N GLN A 173 -1.26 26.08 22.57
CA GLN A 173 -2.22 25.82 21.49
C GLN A 173 -2.26 24.33 21.12
N TYR A 174 -1.14 23.60 21.23
CA TYR A 174 -1.13 22.16 21.02
C TYR A 174 -1.96 21.45 22.09
N TYR A 175 -1.84 21.83 23.36
CA TYR A 175 -2.71 21.30 24.42
C TYR A 175 -4.17 21.72 24.25
N GLU A 176 -4.45 22.96 23.83
CA GLU A 176 -5.81 23.39 23.47
C GLU A 176 -6.41 22.52 22.35
N PHE A 177 -5.61 22.14 21.35
CA PHE A 177 -6.01 21.20 20.30
C PHE A 177 -6.30 19.80 20.89
N LEU A 178 -5.42 19.27 21.75
CA LEU A 178 -5.61 17.97 22.39
C LEU A 178 -6.92 17.92 23.19
N GLU A 179 -7.20 18.97 23.98
CA GLU A 179 -8.37 19.03 24.85
C GLU A 179 -9.67 19.40 24.11
N GLY A 180 -9.59 20.36 23.18
CA GLY A 180 -10.77 20.98 22.54
C GLY A 180 -11.23 20.31 21.25
N VAL A 181 -10.32 19.72 20.48
CA VAL A 181 -10.64 19.06 19.18
C VAL A 181 -10.45 17.56 19.30
N LEU A 182 -9.24 17.12 19.66
CA LEU A 182 -8.90 15.70 19.61
C LEU A 182 -9.69 14.87 20.63
N THR A 183 -9.68 15.27 21.91
CA THR A 183 -10.33 14.51 22.98
C THR A 183 -11.83 14.32 22.75
N PRO A 184 -12.63 15.36 22.46
CA PRO A 184 -14.06 15.16 22.19
C PRO A 184 -14.31 14.39 20.88
N TRP A 185 -13.41 14.46 19.91
CA TRP A 185 -13.52 13.68 18.67
C TRP A 185 -13.20 12.20 18.89
N LEU A 186 -12.13 11.87 19.59
CA LEU A 186 -11.74 10.48 19.87
C LEU A 186 -12.59 9.82 20.96
N PHE A 187 -13.13 10.60 21.90
CA PHE A 187 -13.87 10.12 23.06
C PHE A 187 -15.20 10.89 23.19
N PRO A 188 -16.17 10.64 22.30
CA PRO A 188 -17.48 11.28 22.38
C PRO A 188 -18.17 10.93 23.70
N ALA A 189 -18.78 11.92 24.36
CA ALA A 189 -19.54 11.69 25.59
C ALA A 189 -21.01 11.29 25.31
N LYS A 190 -21.51 11.69 24.15
CA LYS A 190 -22.91 11.55 23.73
C LYS A 190 -22.98 10.99 22.31
N ASN A 191 -24.05 10.27 22.01
CA ASN A 191 -24.36 9.85 20.65
C ASN A 191 -24.90 11.02 19.81
N TRP A 192 -25.18 10.75 18.53
CA TRP A 192 -25.80 11.69 17.60
C TRP A 192 -27.21 12.16 18.01
N ARG A 193 -27.88 11.46 18.94
CA ARG A 193 -29.16 11.86 19.55
C ARG A 193 -28.99 12.69 20.83
N GLY A 194 -27.77 12.90 21.31
CA GLY A 194 -27.49 13.62 22.55
C GLY A 194 -27.61 12.78 23.83
N GLU A 195 -27.78 11.47 23.72
CA GLU A 195 -27.88 10.52 24.83
C GLU A 195 -26.49 10.03 25.26
N SER A 196 -26.32 9.62 26.51
CA SER A 196 -25.06 9.05 27.00
C SER A 196 -24.74 7.70 26.35
N LEU A 197 -23.47 7.49 26.01
CA LEU A 197 -23.01 6.25 25.38
C LEU A 197 -22.88 5.08 26.36
N VAL A 198 -23.33 3.91 25.90
CA VAL A 198 -23.05 2.61 26.52
C VAL A 198 -21.55 2.34 26.46
N ALA A 199 -21.02 1.52 27.38
CA ALA A 199 -19.58 1.26 27.47
C ALA A 199 -18.96 0.76 26.15
N GLU A 200 -19.68 -0.06 25.40
CA GLU A 200 -19.26 -0.60 24.09
C GLU A 200 -19.15 0.50 23.02
N ASP A 201 -20.08 1.46 23.03
CA ASP A 201 -20.14 2.53 22.04
C ASP A 201 -19.09 3.64 22.29
N ARG A 202 -18.48 3.69 23.48
CA ARG A 202 -17.44 4.69 23.83
C ARG A 202 -16.14 4.53 23.05
N GLN A 203 -15.98 3.40 22.36
CA GLN A 203 -14.82 3.14 21.52
C GLN A 203 -14.96 3.75 20.11
N PHE A 204 -16.18 4.12 19.69
CA PHE A 204 -16.38 4.88 18.47
C PHE A 204 -15.93 6.32 18.64
N THR A 205 -15.46 6.93 17.56
CA THR A 205 -15.16 8.37 17.54
C THR A 205 -16.45 9.17 17.38
N ALA A 206 -16.34 10.51 17.35
CA ALA A 206 -17.46 11.39 17.05
C ALA A 206 -18.10 11.10 15.68
N VAL A 207 -17.36 10.40 14.80
CA VAL A 207 -17.89 9.81 13.56
C VAL A 207 -18.31 8.37 13.87
N PRO A 208 -19.62 8.05 13.87
CA PRO A 208 -20.14 6.76 14.35
C PRO A 208 -19.62 5.52 13.59
N ASP A 209 -19.10 5.72 12.38
CA ASP A 209 -18.58 4.62 11.54
C ASP A 209 -17.12 4.26 11.84
N LEU A 210 -16.42 5.08 12.65
CA LEU A 210 -14.99 4.91 12.96
C LEU A 210 -14.82 4.37 14.38
N TYR A 211 -14.34 3.13 14.46
CA TYR A 211 -14.02 2.45 15.70
C TYR A 211 -12.54 2.60 16.03
N ARG A 212 -12.20 3.07 17.22
CA ARG A 212 -10.80 3.19 17.64
C ARG A 212 -10.22 1.85 18.08
N LEU A 213 -9.03 1.50 17.61
CA LEU A 213 -8.31 0.32 18.05
C LEU A 213 -7.24 0.70 19.07
N GLY A 214 -7.46 0.31 20.33
CA GLY A 214 -6.55 0.59 21.44
C GLY A 214 -6.62 2.04 21.93
N ALA A 215 -5.61 2.42 22.73
CA ALA A 215 -5.46 3.76 23.26
C ALA A 215 -4.65 4.64 22.28
N PRO A 216 -5.03 5.92 22.09
CA PRO A 216 -4.18 6.88 21.40
C PRO A 216 -2.86 7.07 22.13
N ARG A 217 -1.77 7.23 21.38
CA ARG A 217 -0.42 7.35 21.88
C ARG A 217 0.16 8.72 21.56
N LEU A 218 0.69 9.38 22.57
CA LEU A 218 1.60 10.51 22.42
C LEU A 218 3.03 9.99 22.55
N ARG A 219 3.87 10.27 21.56
CA ARG A 219 5.29 9.89 21.55
C ARG A 219 6.13 11.14 21.31
N GLN A 220 7.03 11.44 22.22
CA GLN A 220 7.86 12.63 22.20
C GLN A 220 9.33 12.28 21.96
N LEU A 221 9.98 13.11 21.16
CA LEU A 221 11.43 13.13 20.99
C LEU A 221 12.01 14.43 21.55
N ARG A 222 13.17 14.30 22.20
CA ARG A 222 13.86 15.38 22.90
C ARG A 222 15.35 15.36 22.60
N MET A 223 15.98 16.51 22.75
CA MET A 223 17.43 16.67 22.67
C MET A 223 18.02 16.97 24.04
N LYS A 224 19.26 16.54 24.25
CA LYS A 224 20.02 16.85 25.47
C LYS A 224 20.26 18.37 25.57
N PRO A 225 20.40 18.93 26.78
CA PRO A 225 20.89 20.29 26.92
C PRO A 225 22.28 20.38 26.28
N ASP A 226 22.53 21.47 25.57
CA ASP A 226 23.79 21.73 24.87
C ASP A 226 24.42 23.01 25.40
N ASP A 227 25.75 23.00 25.49
CA ASP A 227 26.54 24.17 25.87
C ASP A 227 26.76 25.01 24.62
N CYS A 228 25.77 25.83 24.25
CA CYS A 228 25.95 26.81 23.18
C CYS A 228 26.86 27.94 23.66
N ALA A 229 28.16 27.68 23.70
CA ALA A 229 29.20 28.65 23.99
C ALA A 229 29.31 29.67 22.85
N SER A 230 28.37 30.61 22.78
CA SER A 230 28.48 31.76 21.89
C SER A 230 29.47 32.75 22.50
N LYS A 231 30.62 32.96 21.84
CA LYS A 231 31.58 34.01 22.22
C LYS A 231 30.98 35.43 22.24
N LYS A 232 29.77 35.61 21.73
CA LYS A 232 29.08 36.91 21.58
C LYS A 232 28.04 37.20 22.66
N VAL A 233 27.69 36.24 23.52
CA VAL A 233 26.68 36.42 24.56
C VAL A 233 27.33 36.23 25.93
N PRO A 234 27.30 37.23 26.83
CA PRO A 234 28.02 37.18 28.11
C PRO A 234 27.34 36.29 29.18
N PHE A 235 26.25 35.60 28.83
CA PHE A 235 25.54 34.71 29.73
C PHE A 235 25.44 33.32 29.11
N THR A 236 25.57 32.29 29.95
CA THR A 236 25.26 30.90 29.59
C THR A 236 23.75 30.82 29.38
N LEU A 237 23.33 30.83 28.12
CA LEU A 237 21.97 30.51 27.78
C LEU A 237 21.87 28.99 27.82
N ASP A 238 20.95 28.44 28.62
CA ASP A 238 20.53 27.04 28.41
C ASP A 238 20.22 26.92 26.93
N CYS A 239 20.83 25.98 26.23
CA CYS A 239 20.67 25.89 24.79
C CYS A 239 20.38 24.44 24.42
N VAL A 240 19.74 24.26 23.28
CA VAL A 240 19.38 22.95 22.79
C VAL A 240 19.60 22.99 21.29
N SER A 241 20.46 22.11 20.79
CA SER A 241 20.81 22.03 19.37
C SER A 241 19.66 21.49 18.52
N ASP A 242 19.88 21.51 17.20
CA ASP A 242 18.99 20.89 16.22
C ASP A 242 18.81 19.38 16.51
N TYR A 243 17.73 18.79 16.01
CA TYR A 243 17.48 17.38 16.23
C TYR A 243 18.56 16.52 15.55
N SER A 244 18.93 15.43 16.21
CA SER A 244 19.82 14.43 15.64
C SER A 244 19.55 13.09 16.29
N ILE A 245 19.21 12.10 15.48
CA ILE A 245 18.90 10.72 15.93
C ILE A 245 20.07 10.13 16.75
N ARG A 246 21.31 10.54 16.49
CA ARG A 246 22.50 9.99 17.18
C ARG A 246 22.71 10.55 18.58
N THR A 247 22.20 11.75 18.83
CA THR A 247 22.45 12.53 20.05
C THR A 247 21.16 12.89 20.77
N GLU A 248 20.06 12.19 20.45
CA GLU A 248 18.78 12.36 21.11
C GLU A 248 18.87 12.01 22.61
N GLU A 249 17.97 12.60 23.39
CA GLU A 249 17.88 12.30 24.80
C GLU A 249 17.24 10.93 25.01
N THR A 250 17.96 10.07 25.74
CA THR A 250 17.64 8.65 25.97
C THR A 250 17.66 8.30 27.45
N ALA A 251 17.99 9.24 28.33
CA ALA A 251 18.00 9.04 29.77
C ALA A 251 16.59 8.79 30.33
N GLU A 252 16.53 8.13 31.49
CA GLU A 252 15.29 7.95 32.22
C GLU A 252 15.08 9.11 33.19
N PHE A 253 13.88 9.70 33.15
CA PHE A 253 13.51 10.80 34.04
C PHE A 253 12.34 10.40 34.92
N CYS A 254 12.25 11.12 36.03
CA CYS A 254 11.07 11.16 36.87
C CYS A 254 10.10 12.23 36.34
N VAL A 255 8.93 12.30 36.96
CA VAL A 255 7.88 13.25 36.59
C VAL A 255 8.43 14.68 36.62
N GLY A 256 8.17 15.43 35.55
CA GLY A 256 8.66 16.80 35.37
C GLY A 256 10.12 16.91 34.91
N TRP A 257 10.63 15.91 34.18
CA TRP A 257 12.03 15.85 33.71
C TRP A 257 13.07 15.88 34.83
N ASN A 258 12.70 15.41 36.02
CA ASN A 258 13.59 15.34 37.17
C ASN A 258 14.52 14.13 37.07
N ASN A 259 15.75 14.28 37.56
CA ASN A 259 16.72 13.18 37.58
C ASN A 259 16.33 12.10 38.61
N GLN A 260 16.74 10.87 38.33
CA GLN A 260 16.62 9.76 39.28
C GLN A 260 17.47 10.00 40.54
N PRO A 261 17.08 9.45 41.71
CA PRO A 261 15.98 8.51 41.94
C PRO A 261 14.60 9.17 42.07
N CYS A 262 13.57 8.49 41.57
CA CYS A 262 12.21 9.01 41.62
C CYS A 262 11.55 8.86 42.99
N PRO A 263 10.79 9.86 43.46
CA PRO A 263 9.91 9.72 44.61
C PRO A 263 8.92 8.56 44.42
N GLN A 264 8.62 7.82 45.50
CA GLN A 264 7.65 6.71 45.45
C GLN A 264 6.27 7.16 44.96
N ILE A 265 5.87 8.39 45.28
CA ILE A 265 4.58 8.97 44.86
C ILE A 265 4.50 9.07 43.33
N ASP A 266 5.60 9.41 42.66
CA ASP A 266 5.61 9.60 41.22
C ASP A 266 5.51 8.28 40.45
N GLN A 267 5.93 7.18 41.07
CA GLN A 267 5.76 5.83 40.51
C GLN A 267 4.29 5.38 40.51
N LEU A 268 3.45 5.98 41.36
CA LEU A 268 2.02 5.68 41.44
C LEU A 268 1.17 6.54 40.49
N ARG A 269 1.75 7.57 39.86
CA ARG A 269 1.04 8.42 38.90
C ARG A 269 0.77 7.68 37.60
N VAL A 270 -0.36 8.00 36.96
CA VAL A 270 -0.76 7.37 35.68
C VAL A 270 0.23 7.71 34.57
N THR A 271 0.83 8.90 34.61
CA THR A 271 1.85 9.35 33.65
C THR A 271 3.26 8.87 33.96
N ALA A 272 3.49 8.06 34.99
CA ALA A 272 4.84 7.58 35.35
C ALA A 272 5.60 6.98 34.16
N GLY A 273 4.87 6.29 33.26
CA GLY A 273 5.46 5.70 32.07
C GLY A 273 5.83 6.65 30.94
N ALA A 274 5.43 7.92 31.01
CA ALA A 274 5.70 8.93 30.01
C ALA A 274 7.12 9.53 30.09
N TRP A 275 7.88 9.20 31.14
CA TRP A 275 9.16 9.84 31.47
C TRP A 275 10.38 8.92 31.29
N TYR A 276 10.17 7.63 30.96
CA TYR A 276 11.23 6.74 30.51
C TYR A 276 11.33 6.72 28.98
N PHE A 277 12.55 6.55 28.47
CA PHE A 277 12.77 6.40 27.03
C PHE A 277 12.46 4.96 26.58
N ARG A 278 11.82 4.82 25.41
CA ARG A 278 11.62 3.52 24.74
C ARG A 278 12.39 3.49 23.43
N ASN A 279 13.17 2.43 23.23
CA ASN A 279 13.92 2.24 22.00
C ASN A 279 12.98 1.93 20.83
N ALA A 280 13.40 2.33 19.63
CA ALA A 280 12.65 2.10 18.40
C ALA A 280 12.33 0.60 18.18
N ILE A 281 13.26 -0.30 18.51
CA ILE A 281 13.11 -1.75 18.32
C ILE A 281 11.98 -2.31 19.21
N ASP A 282 11.90 -1.87 20.47
CA ASP A 282 10.93 -2.38 21.45
C ASP A 282 9.48 -2.03 21.06
N ILE A 283 9.31 -0.90 20.36
CA ILE A 283 8.00 -0.37 19.96
C ILE A 283 7.73 -0.49 18.46
N TRP A 284 8.59 -1.20 17.72
CA TRP A 284 8.51 -1.35 16.26
C TRP A 284 8.43 0.00 15.52
N GLY A 285 9.09 1.01 16.09
CA GLY A 285 9.11 2.37 15.56
C GLY A 285 10.10 2.49 14.41
N ILE A 286 9.65 3.15 13.34
CA ILE A 286 10.48 3.50 12.18
C ILE A 286 10.71 5.00 12.13
N PRO A 287 11.85 5.47 11.58
CA PRO A 287 12.06 6.89 11.41
C PRO A 287 11.02 7.54 10.48
N ILE A 288 10.58 8.75 10.81
CA ILE A 288 9.59 9.52 10.04
C ILE A 288 10.20 10.85 9.65
N ALA A 289 10.24 11.13 8.35
CA ALA A 289 10.62 12.44 7.82
C ALA A 289 9.45 13.43 7.97
N GLY A 290 9.67 14.52 8.70
CA GLY A 290 8.78 15.67 8.80
C GLY A 290 9.17 16.79 7.83
N HIS A 291 8.72 18.02 8.09
CA HIS A 291 9.10 19.18 7.29
C HIS A 291 10.49 19.70 7.65
N TYR A 292 10.85 19.66 8.93
CA TYR A 292 12.10 20.19 9.46
C TYR A 292 13.22 19.14 9.49
N ASP A 293 12.94 17.92 9.99
CA ASP A 293 13.96 16.87 10.13
C ASP A 293 13.38 15.45 10.00
N THR A 294 14.26 14.45 9.98
CA THR A 294 13.91 13.04 10.09
C THR A 294 14.05 12.57 11.53
N TYR A 295 12.93 12.18 12.11
CA TYR A 295 12.81 11.80 13.50
C TYR A 295 12.96 10.30 13.71
N GLY A 296 13.63 9.90 14.78
CA GLY A 296 13.83 8.51 15.18
C GLY A 296 12.52 7.79 15.53
N GLY A 297 12.59 6.45 15.50
CA GLY A 297 11.44 5.60 15.82
C GLY A 297 11.15 5.46 17.32
N GLY A 298 12.08 5.84 18.19
CA GLY A 298 11.96 5.73 19.66
C GLY A 298 11.21 6.90 20.29
N GLY A 299 11.39 7.06 21.61
CA GLY A 299 10.97 8.26 22.34
C GLY A 299 10.32 7.99 23.69
N TYR A 300 9.84 9.08 24.30
CA TYR A 300 9.07 9.08 25.55
C TYR A 300 7.59 8.93 25.22
N ILE A 301 6.89 7.99 25.86
CA ILE A 301 5.55 7.57 25.41
C ILE A 301 4.51 7.70 26.51
N SER A 302 3.44 8.44 26.22
CA SER A 302 2.24 8.48 27.05
C SER A 302 1.02 7.96 26.28
N ASN A 303 0.35 6.94 26.79
CA ASN A 303 -0.90 6.44 26.19
C ASN A 303 -2.08 7.11 26.90
N LEU A 304 -2.99 7.74 26.15
CA LEU A 304 -4.14 8.49 26.69
C LEU A 304 -5.27 7.59 27.23
N ASP A 305 -5.05 6.28 27.35
CA ASP A 305 -6.05 5.27 27.74
C ASP A 305 -7.31 5.24 26.83
N ILE A 306 -8.23 4.33 27.12
CA ILE A 306 -9.49 4.12 26.41
C ILE A 306 -10.62 4.99 27.01
N ASN A 307 -10.51 5.35 28.29
CA ASN A 307 -11.54 6.09 29.00
C ASN A 307 -11.34 7.61 28.90
N LEU A 308 -12.41 8.34 28.55
CA LEU A 308 -12.42 9.81 28.45
C LEU A 308 -11.87 10.51 29.71
N MET A 309 -12.30 10.07 30.90
CA MET A 309 -11.89 10.70 32.16
C MET A 309 -10.40 10.52 32.43
N VAL A 310 -9.86 9.33 32.12
CA VAL A 310 -8.44 9.02 32.29
C VAL A 310 -7.62 9.77 31.25
N ALA A 311 -8.06 9.79 29.99
CA ALA A 311 -7.43 10.57 28.93
C ALA A 311 -7.28 12.05 29.30
N LYS A 312 -8.35 12.66 29.81
CA LYS A 312 -8.34 14.05 30.29
C LYS A 312 -7.40 14.25 31.46
N ALA A 313 -7.38 13.33 32.43
CA ALA A 313 -6.49 13.42 33.58
C ALA A 313 -5.01 13.32 33.15
N ILE A 314 -4.69 12.40 32.23
CA ILE A 314 -3.35 12.23 31.67
C ILE A 314 -2.91 13.51 30.94
N THR A 315 -3.70 14.02 29.99
CA THR A 315 -3.36 15.24 29.24
C THR A 315 -3.13 16.44 30.16
N LYS A 316 -3.99 16.59 31.18
CA LYS A 316 -3.86 17.66 32.18
C LYS A 316 -2.57 17.53 32.99
N GLU A 317 -2.25 16.32 33.46
CA GLU A 317 -1.02 16.07 34.22
C GLU A 317 0.24 16.31 33.36
N LEU A 318 0.25 15.85 32.10
CA LEU A 318 1.36 16.10 31.17
C LEU A 318 1.58 17.61 30.95
N LYS A 319 0.50 18.39 30.87
CA LYS A 319 0.57 19.85 30.76
C LYS A 319 1.12 20.50 32.03
N GLU A 320 0.59 20.13 33.19
CA GLU A 320 1.01 20.67 34.50
C GLU A 320 2.48 20.37 34.83
N GLN A 321 2.98 19.21 34.37
CA GLN A 321 4.36 18.78 34.59
C GLN A 321 5.32 19.15 33.45
N PHE A 322 4.89 20.00 32.50
CA PHE A 322 5.72 20.44 31.37
C PHE A 322 6.34 19.28 30.58
N TRP A 323 5.56 18.25 30.29
CA TRP A 323 6.04 17.10 29.48
C TRP A 323 6.54 17.56 28.10
N ILE A 324 5.95 18.60 27.53
CA ILE A 324 6.47 19.30 26.34
C ILE A 324 7.13 20.58 26.82
N ASP A 325 8.40 20.77 26.48
CA ASP A 325 9.19 21.94 26.87
C ASP A 325 10.18 22.33 25.75
N ARG A 326 11.17 23.16 26.08
CA ARG A 326 12.16 23.67 25.13
C ARG A 326 13.06 22.60 24.52
N GLN A 327 13.25 21.47 25.20
CA GLN A 327 14.09 20.36 24.70
C GLN A 327 13.35 19.47 23.72
N THR A 328 12.02 19.53 23.70
CA THR A 328 11.19 18.81 22.75
C THR A 328 11.52 19.21 21.31
N ARG A 329 11.58 18.23 20.42
CA ARG A 329 11.80 18.43 18.97
C ARG A 329 10.66 17.91 18.12
N ALA A 330 10.00 16.85 18.56
CA ALA A 330 8.83 16.31 17.89
C ALA A 330 7.88 15.66 18.89
N VAL A 331 6.58 15.81 18.65
CA VAL A 331 5.52 15.06 19.32
C VAL A 331 4.64 14.41 18.27
N PHE A 332 4.59 13.10 18.29
CA PHE A 332 3.72 12.27 17.47
C PHE A 332 2.45 11.95 18.26
N LEU A 333 1.31 12.19 17.64
CA LEU A 333 0.04 11.64 18.06
C LEU A 333 -0.32 10.50 17.10
N GLU A 334 -0.38 9.29 17.64
CA GLU A 334 -0.53 8.05 16.89
C GLU A 334 -1.76 7.30 17.39
N PHE A 335 -2.67 6.94 16.48
CA PHE A 335 -3.80 6.07 16.80
C PHE A 335 -4.29 5.31 15.57
N THR A 336 -4.96 4.19 15.81
CA THR A 336 -5.52 3.35 14.74
C THR A 336 -7.04 3.39 14.81
N LEU A 337 -7.67 3.55 13.65
CA LEU A 337 -9.11 3.50 13.45
C LEU A 337 -9.47 2.34 12.53
N TYR A 338 -10.69 1.85 12.68
CA TYR A 338 -11.26 0.80 11.85
C TYR A 338 -12.70 1.19 11.46
N CYS A 339 -12.99 1.17 10.18
CA CYS A 339 -14.34 1.36 9.65
C CYS A 339 -14.95 0.00 9.30
N ALA A 340 -15.93 -0.44 10.10
CA ALA A 340 -16.59 -1.72 9.90
C ALA A 340 -17.39 -1.79 8.58
N ASN A 341 -18.05 -0.69 8.21
CA ASN A 341 -18.88 -0.61 6.99
C ASN A 341 -18.09 -0.86 5.71
N THR A 342 -16.79 -0.51 5.70
CA THR A 342 -15.92 -0.64 4.52
C THR A 342 -14.81 -1.65 4.71
N ASN A 343 -14.69 -2.26 5.91
CA ASN A 343 -13.60 -3.14 6.32
C ASN A 343 -12.22 -2.53 5.99
N ARG A 344 -11.98 -1.32 6.52
CA ARG A 344 -10.75 -0.55 6.30
C ARG A 344 -10.15 -0.08 7.61
N PHE A 345 -8.83 -0.11 7.68
CA PHE A 345 -8.06 0.46 8.78
C PHE A 345 -7.46 1.80 8.36
N ALA A 346 -7.42 2.75 9.29
CA ALA A 346 -6.70 4.01 9.14
C ALA A 346 -5.67 4.11 10.27
N TYR A 347 -4.40 4.29 9.92
CA TYR A 347 -3.37 4.64 10.90
C TYR A 347 -3.09 6.13 10.78
N VAL A 348 -3.36 6.88 11.84
CA VAL A 348 -3.24 8.34 11.84
C VAL A 348 -1.98 8.74 12.62
N ILE A 349 -1.14 9.56 12.00
CA ILE A 349 0.03 10.17 12.62
C ILE A 349 -0.05 11.69 12.43
N LEU A 350 -0.25 12.42 13.52
CA LEU A 350 -0.10 13.88 13.53
C LEU A 350 1.22 14.22 14.20
N LEU A 351 2.15 14.84 13.47
CA LEU A 351 3.47 15.20 13.96
C LEU A 351 3.53 16.71 14.21
N ALA A 352 3.70 17.10 15.47
CA ALA A 352 4.05 18.47 15.83
C ALA A 352 5.57 18.59 15.94
N GLU A 353 6.20 19.35 15.04
CA GLU A 353 7.62 19.65 15.08
C GLU A 353 7.88 20.90 15.91
N PHE A 354 8.93 20.87 16.72
CA PHE A 354 9.34 21.97 17.61
C PHE A 354 10.76 22.40 17.21
N PRO A 355 10.90 23.38 16.30
CA PRO A 355 12.20 23.86 15.88
C PRO A 355 12.99 24.46 17.06
N PRO A 356 14.33 24.47 16.98
CA PRO A 356 15.18 25.08 18.01
C PRO A 356 14.99 26.59 18.12
N SER A 357 14.50 27.25 17.06
CA SER A 357 14.07 28.65 17.07
C SER A 357 12.80 28.90 17.89
N GLY A 358 12.12 27.85 18.33
CA GLY A 358 10.81 27.89 18.98
C GLY A 358 9.65 27.81 17.99
N GLY A 359 8.44 27.83 18.54
CA GLY A 359 7.20 27.62 17.80
C GLY A 359 6.87 26.14 17.58
N VAL A 360 5.76 25.90 16.89
CA VAL A 360 5.27 24.57 16.52
C VAL A 360 4.92 24.57 15.04
N ILE A 361 5.38 23.55 14.33
CA ILE A 361 5.05 23.34 12.92
C ILE A 361 4.28 22.02 12.81
N PRO A 362 2.99 22.05 12.44
CA PRO A 362 2.20 20.84 12.26
C PRO A 362 2.53 20.15 10.92
N PHE A 363 2.76 18.85 10.97
CA PHE A 363 2.98 17.97 9.82
C PHE A 363 1.99 16.78 9.87
N ILE A 364 1.33 16.50 8.75
CA ILE A 364 0.32 15.43 8.63
C ILE A 364 0.81 14.40 7.62
N LYS A 365 0.68 13.11 7.96
CA LYS A 365 1.01 11.99 7.09
C LYS A 365 -0.17 11.06 6.87
#